data_AF-A0A223E4J4-F1
#
_entry.id   AF-A0A223E4J4-F1
#
_cell.length_a   1.000
_cell.length_b   1.000
_cell.length_c   1.000
_cell.angle_alpha   90.00
_cell.angle_beta   90.00
_cell.angle_gamma   90.00
#
_symmetry.space_group_name_H-M   'P 1'
#
loop_
_entity.id
_entity.type
_entity.pdbx_description
1 polymer ?
#
loop_
_entity_poly.entity_id
_entity_poly.type
_entity_poly.pdbx_seq_one_letter_code
_entity_poly.pdbx_strand_id
1 'polypeptide(L)'
;MIFVNDQLVVQDTTLEEALTKIKEYLWKHHLIIINNENVPLTDSQLEEVIKQNENQQVFLKAIKIKELLFEIYSELNDYVDKIEQYIDNIRDEENYSSVQEAFANVVEALIEFSNTQKYLDINVIDPKRLEEFSLKALRQTQLGNVEYVLDLMEYELVPLFKRLLKQLEERM
;
A
#
# COMPACT_ATOMS: atom_id res chain seq x y z
N MET A 1 8.93 8.26 -30.89
CA MET A 1 9.65 8.97 -29.81
C MET A 1 8.86 8.94 -28.52
N ILE A 2 9.51 8.69 -27.38
CA ILE A 2 8.84 8.57 -26.08
C ILE A 2 9.45 9.55 -25.08
N PHE A 3 8.58 10.32 -24.45
CA PHE A 3 8.91 11.32 -23.44
C PHE A 3 8.38 10.88 -22.07
N VAL A 4 9.20 11.09 -21.03
CA VAL A 4 8.81 10.89 -19.63
C VAL A 4 9.00 12.22 -18.90
N ASN A 5 7.92 12.81 -18.37
CA ASN A 5 7.94 14.17 -17.78
C ASN A 5 8.65 15.19 -18.68
N ASP A 6 8.22 15.25 -19.94
CA ASP A 6 8.76 16.14 -20.99
C ASP A 6 10.23 15.91 -21.38
N GLN A 7 10.90 14.91 -20.81
CA GLN A 7 12.25 14.51 -21.23
C GLN A 7 12.21 13.39 -22.26
N LEU A 8 12.95 13.56 -23.35
CA LEU A 8 13.08 12.52 -24.37
C LEU A 8 13.91 11.36 -23.85
N VAL A 9 13.28 10.19 -23.69
CA VAL A 9 13.94 8.97 -23.17
C VAL A 9 14.27 8.00 -24.31
N VAL A 10 13.39 7.89 -25.31
CA VAL A 10 13.56 6.95 -26.43
C VAL A 10 13.35 7.64 -27.78
N GLN A 11 14.33 7.50 -28.66
CA GLN A 11 14.24 7.83 -30.09
C GLN A 11 14.22 6.55 -30.92
N ASP A 12 13.23 6.45 -31.81
CA ASP A 12 13.07 5.46 -32.90
C ASP A 12 13.81 4.13 -32.70
N THR A 13 13.23 3.28 -31.85
CA THR A 13 13.69 1.90 -31.58
C THR A 13 12.54 0.92 -31.64
N THR A 14 12.85 -0.38 -31.56
CA THR A 14 11.81 -1.41 -31.37
C THR A 14 11.11 -1.24 -30.02
N LEU A 15 9.89 -1.79 -29.89
CA LEU A 15 9.12 -1.74 -28.65
C LEU A 15 9.89 -2.34 -27.46
N GLU A 16 10.56 -3.47 -27.67
CA GLU A 16 11.31 -4.17 -26.64
C GLU A 16 12.51 -3.34 -26.13
N GLU A 17 13.24 -2.70 -27.04
CA GLU A 17 14.30 -1.76 -26.71
C GLU A 17 13.76 -0.50 -26.02
N ALA A 18 12.60 0.00 -26.46
CA ALA A 18 11.95 1.16 -25.87
C ALA A 18 11.54 0.89 -24.41
N LEU A 19 10.90 -0.26 -24.14
CA LEU A 19 10.54 -0.69 -22.79
C LEU A 19 11.78 -0.83 -21.90
N THR A 20 12.86 -1.40 -22.43
CA THR A 20 14.12 -1.56 -21.69
C THR A 20 14.71 -0.20 -21.31
N LYS A 21 14.82 0.74 -22.26
CA LYS A 21 15.33 2.09 -22.02
C LYS A 21 14.47 2.88 -21.04
N ILE A 22 13.14 2.74 -21.13
CA ILE A 22 12.21 3.35 -20.17
C ILE A 22 12.46 2.78 -18.78
N LYS A 23 12.54 1.45 -18.63
CA LYS A 23 12.80 0.80 -17.33
C LYS A 23 14.13 1.24 -16.72
N GLU A 24 15.20 1.30 -17.53
CA GLU A 24 16.51 1.78 -17.08
C GLU A 24 16.45 3.24 -16.62
N TYR A 25 15.77 4.11 -17.37
CA TYR A 25 15.59 5.50 -17.01
C TYR A 25 14.79 5.64 -15.70
N LEU A 26 13.66 4.96 -15.60
CA LEU A 26 12.81 4.97 -14.40
C LEU A 26 13.58 4.48 -13.16
N TRP A 27 14.31 3.38 -13.29
CA TRP A 27 15.13 2.84 -12.21
C TRP A 27 16.21 3.82 -11.77
N LYS A 28 16.99 4.36 -12.73
CA LYS A 28 18.07 5.31 -12.45
C LYS A 28 17.59 6.58 -11.76
N HIS A 29 16.39 7.04 -12.10
CA HIS A 29 15.82 8.27 -11.57
C HIS A 29 14.81 8.06 -10.43
N HIS A 30 14.62 6.80 -9.98
CA HIS A 30 13.65 6.40 -8.98
C HIS A 30 12.23 6.92 -9.28
N LEU A 31 11.76 6.64 -10.51
CA LEU A 31 10.47 7.07 -11.02
C LEU A 31 9.54 5.88 -11.29
N ILE A 32 8.23 6.11 -11.23
CA ILE A 32 7.18 5.18 -11.66
C ILE A 32 6.25 5.90 -12.63
N ILE A 33 5.88 5.22 -13.71
CA ILE A 33 4.90 5.73 -14.68
C ILE A 33 3.50 5.58 -14.09
N ILE A 34 2.70 6.64 -14.19
CA ILE A 34 1.33 6.68 -13.67
C ILE A 34 0.33 7.01 -14.78
N ASN A 35 -0.91 6.59 -14.60
CA ASN A 35 -2.02 6.99 -15.44
C ASN A 35 -2.57 8.38 -15.05
N ASN A 36 -3.67 8.80 -15.69
CA ASN A 36 -4.33 10.09 -15.41
C ASN A 36 -4.97 10.17 -14.01
N GLU A 37 -5.19 9.02 -13.37
CA GLU A 37 -5.75 8.88 -12.02
C GLU A 37 -4.63 8.75 -10.95
N ASN A 38 -3.37 8.97 -11.34
CA ASN A 38 -2.17 8.80 -10.51
C ASN A 38 -1.91 7.36 -10.02
N VAL A 39 -2.48 6.35 -10.68
CA VAL A 39 -2.22 4.94 -10.38
C VAL A 39 -1.02 4.44 -11.18
N PRO A 40 -0.06 3.70 -10.56
CA PRO A 40 1.06 3.07 -11.26
C PRO A 40 0.61 2.16 -12.40
N LEU A 41 1.23 2.30 -13.58
CA LEU A 41 1.00 1.39 -14.70
C LEU A 41 1.77 0.09 -14.51
N THR A 42 1.10 -1.03 -14.80
CA THR A 42 1.75 -2.33 -14.96
C THR A 42 2.57 -2.39 -16.26
N ASP A 43 3.50 -3.34 -16.33
CA ASP A 43 4.30 -3.60 -17.55
C ASP A 43 3.41 -3.81 -18.79
N SER A 44 2.33 -4.58 -18.66
CA SER A 44 1.41 -4.85 -19.77
C SER A 44 0.65 -3.60 -20.22
N GLN A 45 0.22 -2.76 -19.27
CA GLN A 45 -0.46 -1.50 -19.61
C GLN A 45 0.50 -0.50 -20.26
N LEU A 46 1.74 -0.43 -19.79
CA LEU A 46 2.77 0.41 -20.41
C LEU A 46 3.02 -0.02 -21.86
N GLU A 47 3.13 -1.32 -22.10
CA GLU A 47 3.29 -1.89 -23.44
C GLU A 47 2.10 -1.52 -24.35
N GLU A 48 0.87 -1.65 -23.86
CA GLU A 48 -0.33 -1.27 -24.60
C GLU A 48 -0.35 0.23 -24.96
N VAL A 49 0.01 1.10 -24.01
CA VAL A 49 0.08 2.56 -24.26
C VAL A 49 1.09 2.88 -25.38
N ILE A 50 2.23 2.22 -25.39
CA ILE A 50 3.25 2.44 -26.43
C ILE A 50 2.77 1.87 -27.77
N LYS A 51 2.20 0.66 -27.80
CA LYS A 51 1.67 0.02 -29.02
C LYS A 51 0.53 0.81 -29.65
N GLN A 52 -0.39 1.35 -28.86
CA GLN A 52 -1.52 2.14 -29.38
C GLN A 52 -1.05 3.44 -30.06
N ASN A 53 0.16 3.90 -29.75
CA ASN A 53 0.71 5.16 -30.22
C ASN A 53 2.02 4.97 -31.02
N GLU A 54 2.21 3.80 -31.63
CA GLU A 54 3.48 3.36 -32.25
C GLU A 54 4.04 4.34 -33.31
N ASN A 55 3.17 5.13 -33.95
CA ASN A 55 3.53 6.12 -34.98
C ASN A 55 3.47 7.58 -34.49
N GLN A 56 3.31 7.81 -33.18
CA GLN A 56 3.15 9.13 -32.59
C GLN A 56 4.19 9.40 -31.49
N GLN A 57 4.23 10.64 -31.02
CA GLN A 57 4.97 10.98 -29.80
C GLN A 57 4.17 10.49 -28.59
N VAL A 58 4.79 9.66 -27.76
CA VAL A 58 4.18 9.15 -26.53
C VAL A 58 4.66 9.99 -25.36
N PHE A 59 3.73 10.57 -24.60
CA PHE A 59 4.03 11.34 -23.40
C PHE A 59 3.56 10.54 -22.19
N LEU A 60 4.51 10.16 -21.34
CA LEU A 60 4.26 9.42 -20.12
C LEU A 60 4.49 10.34 -18.93
N LYS A 61 3.55 10.31 -17.98
CA LYS A 61 3.69 10.98 -16.69
C LYS A 61 4.36 10.02 -15.72
N ALA A 62 5.37 10.48 -15.01
CA ALA A 62 6.04 9.71 -13.97
C ALA A 62 6.16 10.52 -12.67
N ILE A 63 6.06 9.84 -11.54
CA ILE A 63 6.25 10.43 -10.21
C ILE A 63 7.47 9.80 -9.55
N LYS A 64 8.06 10.50 -8.58
CA LYS A 64 9.14 9.91 -7.79
C LYS A 64 8.58 8.85 -6.86
N ILE A 65 9.27 7.73 -6.74
CA ILE A 65 8.92 6.66 -5.81
C ILE A 65 8.79 7.20 -4.38
N LYS A 66 9.65 8.14 -3.98
CA LYS A 66 9.60 8.78 -2.66
C LYS A 66 8.30 9.55 -2.39
N GLU A 67 7.73 10.19 -3.41
CA GLU A 67 6.46 10.93 -3.25
C GLU A 67 5.31 9.96 -2.99
N LEU A 68 5.26 8.85 -3.75
CA LEU A 68 4.27 7.79 -3.53
C LEU A 68 4.43 7.11 -2.16
N LEU A 69 5.66 6.83 -1.74
CA LEU A 69 5.93 6.25 -0.40
C LEU A 69 5.51 7.20 0.71
N PHE A 70 5.70 8.51 0.53
CA PHE A 70 5.28 9.51 1.49
C PHE A 70 3.75 9.59 1.62
N GLU A 71 3.02 9.54 0.50
CA GLU A 71 1.55 9.49 0.52
C GLU A 71 1.04 8.25 1.27
N ILE A 72 1.58 7.06 0.94
CA ILE A 72 1.22 5.80 1.62
C ILE A 72 1.56 5.86 3.11
N TYR A 73 2.74 6.41 3.45
CA TYR A 73 3.16 6.60 4.84
C TYR A 73 2.18 7.51 5.59
N SER A 74 1.81 8.65 5.00
CA SER A 74 0.91 9.61 5.63
C SER A 74 -0.48 9.01 5.86
N GLU A 75 -1.06 8.34 4.86
CA GLU A 75 -2.36 7.70 4.98
C GLU A 75 -2.36 6.60 6.04
N LEU A 76 -1.30 5.79 6.08
CA LEU A 76 -1.14 4.75 7.08
C LEU A 76 -0.97 5.33 8.49
N ASN A 77 -0.23 6.42 8.63
CA ASN A 77 -0.01 7.07 9.91
C ASN A 77 -1.33 7.60 10.47
N ASP A 78 -2.09 8.31 9.65
CA ASP A 78 -3.42 8.82 10.01
C ASP A 78 -4.38 7.67 10.37
N TYR A 79 -4.26 6.52 9.70
CA TYR A 79 -5.07 5.34 10.01
C TYR A 79 -4.70 4.73 11.36
N VAL A 80 -3.40 4.62 11.68
CA VAL A 80 -2.93 4.16 12.99
C VAL A 80 -3.42 5.08 14.09
N ASP A 81 -3.26 6.39 13.93
CA ASP A 81 -3.71 7.38 14.92
C ASP A 81 -5.22 7.27 15.19
N LYS A 82 -6.03 7.02 14.15
CA LYS A 82 -7.47 6.78 14.30
C LYS A 82 -7.78 5.51 15.08
N ILE A 83 -7.04 4.42 14.86
CA ILE A 83 -7.24 3.18 15.63
C ILE A 83 -6.88 3.39 17.09
N GLU A 84 -5.78 4.05 17.38
CA GLU A 84 -5.35 4.31 18.76
C GLU A 84 -6.38 5.20 19.50
N GLN A 85 -6.84 6.28 18.86
CA GLN A 85 -7.91 7.11 19.40
C GLN A 85 -9.21 6.33 19.61
N TYR A 86 -9.56 5.43 18.69
CA TYR A 86 -10.72 4.56 18.87
C TYR A 86 -10.56 3.66 20.09
N ILE A 87 -9.41 3.02 20.28
CA ILE A 87 -9.14 2.15 21.43
C ILE A 87 -9.25 2.94 22.74
N ASP A 88 -8.59 4.10 22.82
CA ASP A 88 -8.62 4.96 24.00
C ASP A 88 -10.05 5.39 24.36
N ASN A 89 -10.83 5.83 23.36
CA ASN A 89 -12.23 6.22 23.58
C ASN A 89 -13.09 5.05 24.08
N ILE A 90 -12.90 3.83 23.56
CA ILE A 90 -13.66 2.66 24.01
C ILE A 90 -13.29 2.27 25.44
N ARG A 91 -12.01 2.40 25.82
CA ARG A 91 -11.54 2.18 27.20
C ARG A 91 -12.14 3.19 28.17
N ASP A 92 -12.14 4.47 27.80
CA ASP A 92 -12.65 5.55 28.64
C ASP A 92 -14.17 5.52 28.80
N GLU A 93 -14.91 5.22 27.73
CA GLU A 93 -16.37 5.15 27.73
C GLU A 93 -16.93 3.77 28.15
N GLU A 94 -16.08 2.75 28.25
CA GLU A 94 -16.42 1.34 28.47
C GLU A 94 -17.50 0.82 27.49
N ASN A 95 -17.58 1.38 26.28
CA ASN A 95 -18.60 1.05 25.28
C ASN A 95 -18.09 0.07 24.23
N TYR A 96 -18.11 -1.22 24.55
CA TYR A 96 -17.56 -2.27 23.68
C TYR A 96 -18.45 -2.68 22.47
N SER A 97 -19.54 -1.96 22.21
CA SER A 97 -20.55 -2.38 21.21
C SER A 97 -20.05 -2.46 19.78
N SER A 98 -19.05 -1.64 19.41
CA SER A 98 -18.51 -1.56 18.04
C SER A 98 -17.18 -2.29 17.83
N VAL A 99 -16.61 -2.90 18.88
CA VAL A 99 -15.24 -3.46 18.84
C VAL A 99 -15.08 -4.57 17.81
N GLN A 100 -16.11 -5.39 17.59
CA GLN A 100 -16.06 -6.48 16.60
C GLN A 100 -15.98 -5.94 15.17
N GLU A 101 -16.76 -4.90 14.88
CA GLU A 101 -16.75 -4.23 13.57
C GLU A 101 -15.41 -3.53 13.35
N ALA A 102 -14.92 -2.82 14.36
CA ALA A 102 -13.61 -2.18 14.31
C ALA A 102 -12.49 -3.21 14.09
N PHE A 103 -12.49 -4.33 14.81
CA PHE A 103 -11.52 -5.41 14.61
C PHE A 103 -11.54 -5.94 13.17
N ALA A 104 -12.73 -6.17 12.60
CA ALA A 104 -12.87 -6.64 11.22
C ALA A 104 -12.26 -5.64 10.22
N ASN A 105 -12.56 -4.35 10.38
CA ASN A 105 -12.01 -3.28 9.53
C ASN A 105 -10.47 -3.21 9.61
N VAL A 106 -9.91 -3.35 10.80
CA VAL A 106 -8.45 -3.34 11.03
C VAL A 106 -7.78 -4.56 10.39
N VAL A 107 -8.40 -5.73 10.47
CA VAL A 107 -7.90 -6.94 9.79
C VAL A 107 -7.99 -6.81 8.27
N GLU A 108 -9.08 -6.26 7.74
CA GLU A 108 -9.25 -6.03 6.30
C GLU A 108 -8.17 -5.09 5.76
N ALA A 109 -7.91 -3.98 6.46
CA ALA A 109 -6.81 -3.08 6.11
C ALA A 109 -5.44 -3.80 6.11
N LEU A 110 -5.16 -4.66 7.09
CA LEU A 110 -3.92 -5.46 7.10
C LEU A 110 -3.84 -6.42 5.91
N ILE A 111 -4.96 -6.99 5.45
CA ILE A 111 -5.01 -7.85 4.25
C ILE A 111 -4.69 -7.02 3.00
N GLU A 112 -5.31 -5.85 2.86
CA GLU A 112 -5.05 -4.94 1.74
C GLU A 112 -3.57 -4.55 1.68
N PHE A 113 -2.99 -4.12 2.80
CA PHE A 113 -1.55 -3.85 2.88
C PHE A 113 -0.70 -5.11 2.64
N SER A 114 -1.15 -6.28 3.08
CA SER A 114 -0.45 -7.52 2.79
C SER A 114 -0.42 -7.83 1.29
N ASN A 115 -1.43 -7.43 0.54
CA ASN A 115 -1.47 -7.60 -0.91
C ASN A 115 -0.55 -6.62 -1.63
N THR A 116 -0.33 -5.42 -1.07
CA THR A 116 0.58 -4.41 -1.63
C THR A 116 2.06 -4.71 -1.34
N GLN A 117 2.37 -5.63 -0.41
CA GLN A 117 3.74 -6.06 -0.08
C GLN A 117 4.62 -6.35 -1.31
N LYS A 118 4.05 -7.01 -2.34
CA LYS A 118 4.79 -7.41 -3.54
C LYS A 118 5.37 -6.23 -4.31
N TYR A 119 4.73 -5.06 -4.21
CA TYR A 119 5.14 -3.84 -4.89
C TYR A 119 6.09 -3.00 -4.06
N LEU A 120 5.99 -3.09 -2.73
CA LEU A 120 6.76 -2.28 -1.79
C LEU A 120 7.99 -3.00 -1.23
N ASP A 121 8.10 -4.31 -1.43
CA ASP A 121 9.14 -5.19 -0.88
C ASP A 121 9.23 -5.07 0.66
N ILE A 122 8.07 -4.97 1.30
CA ILE A 122 7.90 -4.83 2.74
C ILE A 122 7.22 -6.08 3.27
N ASN A 123 7.68 -6.59 4.42
CA ASN A 123 7.00 -7.67 5.13
C ASN A 123 6.02 -7.08 6.16
N VAL A 124 4.71 -7.16 5.90
CA VAL A 124 3.66 -6.67 6.81
C VAL A 124 3.35 -7.73 7.87
N ILE A 125 2.81 -8.88 7.45
CA ILE A 125 2.43 -9.99 8.31
C ILE A 125 2.34 -11.31 7.51
N ASP A 126 2.61 -12.45 8.16
CA ASP A 126 2.26 -13.78 7.64
C ASP A 126 0.73 -13.95 7.67
N PRO A 127 0.07 -14.26 6.53
CA PRO A 127 -1.37 -14.52 6.48
C PRO A 127 -1.87 -15.54 7.51
N LYS A 128 -1.07 -16.55 7.87
CA LYS A 128 -1.43 -17.53 8.89
C LYS A 128 -1.56 -16.89 10.27
N ARG A 129 -0.68 -15.94 10.59
CA ARG A 129 -0.73 -15.23 11.87
C ARG A 129 -1.96 -14.32 11.95
N LEU A 130 -2.38 -13.74 10.83
CA LEU A 130 -3.62 -12.96 10.77
C LEU A 130 -4.86 -13.85 10.95
N GLU A 131 -4.87 -15.03 10.33
CA GLU A 131 -5.90 -16.04 10.55
C GLU A 131 -5.98 -16.46 12.03
N GLU A 132 -4.84 -16.67 12.69
CA GLU A 132 -4.79 -16.97 14.12
C GLU A 132 -5.42 -15.86 14.98
N PHE A 133 -5.15 -14.58 14.68
CA PHE A 133 -5.78 -13.46 15.39
C PHE A 133 -7.28 -13.43 15.18
N SER A 134 -7.74 -13.61 13.94
CA SER A 134 -9.17 -13.66 13.61
C SER A 134 -9.89 -14.80 14.33
N LEU A 135 -9.29 -15.99 14.40
CA LEU A 135 -9.84 -17.13 15.14
C LEU A 135 -9.87 -16.89 16.65
N LYS A 136 -8.84 -16.26 17.22
CA LYS A 136 -8.81 -15.87 18.63
C LYS A 136 -9.92 -14.85 18.94
N ALA A 137 -10.05 -13.81 18.13
CA ALA A 137 -11.07 -12.78 18.30
C ALA A 137 -12.49 -13.34 18.19
N LEU A 138 -12.74 -14.21 17.20
CA LEU A 138 -14.03 -14.88 17.03
C LEU A 138 -14.40 -15.73 18.25
N ARG A 139 -13.45 -16.54 18.74
CA ARG A 139 -13.67 -17.39 19.91
C ARG A 139 -13.98 -16.55 21.16
N GLN A 140 -13.27 -15.45 21.37
CA GLN A 140 -13.44 -14.61 22.56
C GLN A 140 -14.74 -13.81 22.49
N THR A 141 -15.12 -13.36 21.30
CA THR A 141 -16.43 -12.79 21.02
C THR A 141 -17.56 -13.74 21.40
N GLN A 142 -17.47 -15.02 20.99
CA GLN A 142 -18.47 -16.05 21.34
C GLN A 142 -18.55 -16.30 22.85
N LEU A 143 -17.47 -16.05 23.59
CA LEU A 143 -17.41 -16.16 25.05
C LEU A 143 -17.84 -14.85 25.76
N GLY A 144 -18.22 -13.81 25.01
CA GLY A 144 -18.60 -12.50 25.54
C GLY A 144 -17.42 -11.63 26.01
N ASN A 145 -16.19 -12.03 25.70
CA ASN A 145 -14.97 -11.32 26.11
C ASN A 145 -14.53 -10.32 25.03
N VAL A 146 -15.31 -9.26 24.87
CA VAL A 146 -15.08 -8.24 23.83
C VAL A 146 -13.88 -7.36 24.16
N GLU A 147 -13.57 -7.17 25.45
CA GLU A 147 -12.37 -6.46 25.88
C GLU A 147 -11.09 -7.14 25.38
N TYR A 148 -11.05 -8.48 25.37
CA TYR A 148 -9.92 -9.20 24.77
C TYR A 148 -9.78 -8.95 23.26
N VAL A 149 -10.88 -8.71 22.55
CA VAL A 149 -10.82 -8.35 21.12
C VAL A 149 -10.17 -6.97 20.97
N LEU A 150 -10.48 -6.04 21.87
CA LEU A 150 -9.80 -4.74 21.94
C LEU A 150 -8.31 -4.89 22.28
N ASP A 151 -7.95 -5.77 23.22
CA ASP A 151 -6.55 -6.09 23.54
C ASP A 151 -5.79 -6.63 22.31
N LEU A 152 -6.43 -7.47 21.50
CA LEU A 152 -5.82 -7.96 20.25
C LEU A 152 -5.55 -6.80 19.29
N MET A 153 -6.46 -5.81 19.18
CA MET A 153 -6.21 -4.63 18.36
C MET A 153 -5.02 -3.84 18.88
N GLU A 154 -5.02 -3.51 20.16
CA GLU A 154 -4.03 -2.65 20.82
C GLU A 154 -2.63 -3.27 20.83
N TYR A 155 -2.52 -4.53 21.21
CA TYR A 155 -1.22 -5.17 21.50
C TYR A 155 -0.71 -6.07 20.38
N GLU A 156 -1.58 -6.51 19.46
CA GLU A 156 -1.16 -7.37 18.36
C GLU A 156 -1.28 -6.67 17.00
N LEU A 157 -2.38 -6.00 16.67
CA LEU A 157 -2.60 -5.44 15.33
C LEU A 157 -1.95 -4.06 15.12
N VAL A 158 -2.15 -3.10 16.03
CA VAL A 158 -1.53 -1.76 15.96
C VAL A 158 0.00 -1.83 15.84
N PRO A 159 0.72 -2.69 16.60
CA PRO A 159 2.15 -2.84 16.45
C PRO A 159 2.60 -3.32 15.06
N LEU A 160 1.77 -4.06 14.33
CA LEU A 160 2.07 -4.47 12.94
C LEU A 160 2.08 -3.26 12.02
N PHE A 161 1.09 -2.37 12.16
CA PHE A 161 1.02 -1.14 11.40
C PHE A 161 2.17 -0.18 11.75
N LYS A 162 2.51 -0.04 13.03
CA LYS A 162 3.68 0.77 13.43
C LYS A 162 4.99 0.23 12.85
N ARG A 163 5.13 -1.10 12.78
CA ARG A 163 6.27 -1.73 12.10
C ARG A 163 6.26 -1.49 10.59
N LEU A 164 5.08 -1.48 9.97
CA LEU A 164 4.92 -1.14 8.55
C LEU A 164 5.32 0.32 8.28
N LEU A 165 4.85 1.27 9.09
CA LEU A 165 5.24 2.67 9.02
C LEU A 165 6.75 2.85 9.10
N LYS A 166 7.40 2.18 10.05
CA LYS A 166 8.86 2.22 10.16
C LYS A 166 9.57 1.69 8.91
N GLN A 167 9.08 0.59 8.33
CA GLN A 167 9.66 0.05 7.09
C GLN A 167 9.47 0.98 5.88
N LEU A 168 8.34 1.69 5.82
CA LEU A 168 8.10 2.72 4.80
C LEU A 168 9.05 3.92 5.00
N GLU A 169 9.23 4.37 6.24
CA GLU A 169 10.14 5.46 6.61
C GLU A 169 11.60 5.15 6.25
N GLU A 170 12.08 3.94 6.52
CA GLU A 170 13.43 3.49 6.16
C GLU A 170 13.69 3.48 4.64
N ARG A 171 12.63 3.50 3.81
CA ARG A 171 12.69 3.46 2.34
C ARG A 171 12.48 4.83 1.69
N MET A 172 12.07 5.85 2.45
CA MET A 172 11.93 7.24 1.98
C MET A 172 13.28 7.95 1.85
#